data_AF-M5Y4W5-F1
#
_entry.id   AF-M5Y4W5-F1
#
_cell.length_a   1.000
_cell.length_b   1.000
_cell.length_c   1.000
_cell.angle_alpha   90.00
_cell.angle_beta   90.00
_cell.angle_gamma   90.00
#
_symmetry.space_group_name_H-M   'P 1'
#
loop_
_entity.id
_entity.type
_entity.pdbx_description
1 polymer ?
#
loop_
_entity_poly.entity_id
_entity_poly.type
_entity_poly.pdbx_seq_one_letter_code
_entity_poly.pdbx_strand_id
1 'polypeptide(L)'
;MEEDPIPSSEPLDLNTIQRQVRELEEIIESCRQDDASELSPSDSDDLIRNCGLLLQSRVEQIVSECSDVGLLEDQEFEAYVGRFEQELNSVEAESTKVSNGIEDLIRTHGEDFNRLGTDLAQLKCSLDFVEEKDLEKAKLGADVDYHKCGKDLLDPMNVNADKFELLELENQIEKNNIILKSLQDLECTLKWLDNTEQIEDAVTGLKVIAFEGNCVRLSLRTYIPKLEDLFSPKKVGDATEPSEVNHELLIELLEGTMGLRNVEIFPNDVYINDILDAAKSLRKSSLQWFVTKVQDRIVLCTMRRLVVKNENKSRHSLEYLDKDETVVAHVVGGVDAFIKVPQGWPLLSSPLKLIYLKSSDQHSKGISLSFLCTVQELANSLAVRIRQTLSSFVDAIEKILVEQMCSEIHGDASEQ
;
A
#
# COMPACT_ATOMS: atom_id res chain seq x y z
N MET A 1 -41.30 52.78 -30.81
CA MET A 1 -40.42 51.63 -30.50
C MET A 1 -40.21 50.94 -31.82
N GLU A 2 -39.02 51.13 -32.37
CA GLU A 2 -38.52 50.37 -33.52
C GLU A 2 -38.28 48.95 -33.03
N GLU A 3 -38.91 47.96 -33.67
CA GLU A 3 -38.45 46.58 -33.66
C GLU A 3 -37.62 46.39 -34.92
N ASP A 4 -36.34 46.09 -34.73
CA ASP A 4 -35.39 45.79 -35.80
C ASP A 4 -35.88 44.62 -36.66
N PRO A 5 -35.69 44.68 -37.99
CA PRO A 5 -35.95 43.54 -38.86
C PRO A 5 -34.91 42.46 -38.60
N ILE A 6 -35.37 41.24 -38.29
CA ILE A 6 -34.55 40.03 -38.26
C ILE A 6 -33.80 39.94 -39.60
N PRO A 7 -32.44 39.88 -39.60
CA PRO A 7 -31.71 39.73 -40.85
C PRO A 7 -32.05 38.35 -41.42
N SER A 8 -32.54 38.34 -42.66
CA SER A 8 -32.75 37.12 -43.43
C SER A 8 -31.41 36.38 -43.53
N SER A 9 -31.34 35.18 -42.98
CA SER A 9 -30.20 34.29 -43.14
C SER A 9 -29.94 34.07 -44.63
N GLU A 10 -28.71 34.32 -45.06
CA GLU A 10 -28.22 33.90 -46.39
C GLU A 10 -28.50 32.39 -46.56
N PRO A 11 -28.90 31.94 -47.76
CA PRO A 11 -29.09 30.52 -48.00
C PRO A 11 -27.74 29.83 -47.84
N LEU A 12 -27.62 29.01 -46.79
CA LEU A 12 -26.42 28.20 -46.55
C LEU A 12 -26.15 27.32 -47.77
N ASP A 13 -24.99 27.52 -48.39
CA ASP A 13 -24.51 26.73 -49.52
C ASP A 13 -24.35 25.25 -49.11
N LEU A 14 -24.86 24.34 -49.94
CA LEU A 14 -24.85 22.89 -49.68
C LEU A 14 -23.42 22.38 -49.43
N ASN A 15 -22.44 22.95 -50.13
CA ASN A 15 -21.02 22.60 -49.94
C ASN A 15 -20.48 23.03 -48.57
N THR A 16 -21.00 24.13 -48.02
CA THR A 16 -20.63 24.61 -46.69
C THR A 16 -21.19 23.69 -45.60
N ILE A 17 -22.43 23.21 -45.77
CA ILE A 17 -23.05 22.23 -44.86
C ILE A 17 -22.30 20.89 -44.93
N GLN A 18 -21.99 20.40 -46.14
CA GLN A 18 -21.21 19.16 -46.32
C GLN A 18 -19.82 19.24 -45.68
N ARG A 19 -19.14 20.39 -45.78
CA ARG A 19 -17.85 20.60 -45.11
C ARG A 19 -18.00 20.56 -43.59
N GLN A 20 -19.00 21.24 -43.03
CA GLN A 20 -19.22 21.25 -41.58
C GLN A 20 -19.59 19.87 -41.02
N VAL A 21 -20.35 19.07 -41.77
CA VAL A 21 -20.66 17.68 -41.38
C VAL A 21 -19.40 16.82 -41.39
N ARG A 22 -18.51 16.96 -42.39
CA ARG A 22 -17.20 16.28 -42.41
C ARG A 22 -16.28 16.70 -41.27
N GLU A 23 -16.20 18.00 -40.96
CA GLU A 23 -15.44 18.50 -39.82
C GLU A 23 -15.97 17.92 -38.50
N LEU A 24 -17.30 17.78 -38.34
CA LEU A 24 -17.90 17.13 -37.17
C LEU A 24 -17.58 15.62 -37.10
N GLU A 25 -17.59 14.91 -38.23
CA GLU A 25 -17.20 13.49 -38.30
C GLU A 25 -15.75 13.29 -37.85
N GLU A 26 -14.85 14.16 -38.30
CA GLU A 26 -13.43 14.10 -37.97
C GLU A 26 -13.19 14.38 -36.47
N ILE A 27 -13.93 15.32 -35.87
CA ILE A 27 -13.91 15.58 -34.43
C ILE A 27 -14.44 14.37 -33.65
N ILE A 28 -15.56 13.77 -34.07
CA ILE A 28 -16.16 12.60 -33.39
C ILE A 28 -15.23 11.38 -33.46
N GLU A 29 -14.55 11.15 -34.58
CA GLU A 29 -13.58 10.07 -34.75
C GLU A 29 -12.33 10.29 -33.89
N SER A 30 -11.87 11.55 -33.78
CA SER A 30 -10.77 11.90 -32.86
C SER A 30 -11.15 11.68 -31.39
N CYS A 31 -12.38 12.03 -30.98
CA CYS A 31 -12.88 11.79 -29.62
C CYS A 31 -13.05 10.30 -29.29
N ARG A 32 -13.40 9.44 -30.27
CA ARG A 32 -13.47 7.97 -30.07
C ARG A 32 -12.10 7.33 -29.85
N GLN A 33 -11.05 7.91 -30.45
CA GLN A 33 -9.67 7.45 -30.27
C GLN A 33 -9.07 7.99 -28.96
N ASP A 34 -9.60 9.10 -28.44
CA ASP A 34 -9.27 9.73 -27.15
C ASP A 34 -9.98 9.10 -25.92
N ASP A 35 -10.76 8.02 -26.05
CA ASP A 35 -11.12 7.20 -24.86
C ASP A 35 -9.88 6.52 -24.23
N ALA A 36 -8.72 6.62 -24.91
CA ALA A 36 -7.39 6.37 -24.39
C ALA A 36 -6.53 7.65 -24.35
N SER A 37 -7.13 8.83 -24.19
CA SER A 37 -6.39 10.10 -24.12
C SER A 37 -5.50 10.08 -22.88
N GLU A 38 -4.22 9.85 -23.15
CA GLU A 38 -3.11 10.14 -22.26
C GLU A 38 -3.32 11.55 -21.72
N LEU A 39 -3.55 11.66 -20.40
CA LEU A 39 -3.23 12.90 -19.70
C LEU A 39 -1.83 13.30 -20.15
N SER A 40 -1.66 14.53 -20.62
CA SER A 40 -0.32 15.00 -20.94
C SER A 40 0.56 14.76 -19.70
N PRO A 41 1.82 14.28 -19.85
CA PRO A 41 2.67 13.95 -18.71
C PRO A 41 2.74 15.08 -17.67
N SER A 42 2.62 16.32 -18.15
CA SER A 42 2.58 17.54 -17.33
C SER A 42 1.32 17.67 -16.46
N ASP A 43 0.15 17.31 -16.98
CA ASP A 43 -1.12 17.40 -16.22
C ASP A 43 -1.24 16.26 -15.18
N SER A 44 -0.66 15.10 -15.48
CA SER A 44 -0.56 13.98 -14.54
C SER A 44 0.39 14.31 -13.38
N ASP A 45 1.56 14.88 -13.66
CA ASP A 45 2.55 15.27 -12.65
C ASP A 45 2.02 16.36 -11.70
N ASP A 46 1.24 17.31 -12.22
CA ASP A 46 0.62 18.36 -11.39
C ASP A 46 -0.51 17.81 -10.51
N LEU A 47 -1.32 16.87 -11.01
CA LEU A 47 -2.32 16.17 -10.20
C LEU A 47 -1.65 15.35 -9.08
N ILE A 48 -0.59 14.60 -9.39
CA ILE A 48 0.15 13.79 -8.41
C ILE A 48 0.79 14.69 -7.34
N ARG A 49 1.39 15.82 -7.74
CA ARG A 49 1.97 16.80 -6.81
C ARG A 49 0.90 17.40 -5.90
N ASN A 50 -0.25 17.77 -6.45
CA ASN A 50 -1.36 18.33 -5.67
C ASN A 50 -1.95 17.29 -4.70
N CYS A 51 -2.08 16.03 -5.12
CA CYS A 51 -2.47 14.93 -4.24
C CYS A 51 -1.44 14.72 -3.12
N GLY A 52 -0.15 14.74 -3.44
CA GLY A 52 0.93 14.62 -2.46
C GLY A 52 0.91 15.73 -1.41
N LEU A 53 0.69 16.98 -1.84
CA LEU A 53 0.57 18.14 -0.93
C LEU A 53 -0.69 18.06 -0.05
N LEU A 54 -1.82 17.64 -0.61
CA LEU A 54 -3.06 17.45 0.14
C LEU A 54 -2.89 16.35 1.19
N LEU A 55 -2.25 15.24 0.82
CA LEU A 55 -2.01 14.09 1.69
C LEU A 55 -1.03 14.45 2.80
N GLN A 56 0.05 15.16 2.48
CA GLN A 56 0.98 15.70 3.47
C GLN A 56 0.28 16.64 4.46
N SER A 57 -0.50 17.60 3.97
CA SER A 57 -1.23 18.54 4.84
C SER A 57 -2.23 17.82 5.76
N ARG A 58 -2.90 16.77 5.26
CA ARG A 58 -3.81 15.96 6.08
C ARG A 58 -3.09 15.12 7.11
N VAL A 59 -1.95 14.53 6.76
CA VAL A 59 -1.12 13.77 7.72
C VAL A 59 -0.59 14.69 8.82
N GLU A 60 -0.09 15.87 8.47
CA GLU A 60 0.36 16.88 9.45
C GLU A 60 -0.78 17.33 10.37
N GLN A 61 -1.98 17.51 9.82
CA GLN A 61 -3.18 17.82 10.59
C GLN A 61 -3.53 16.68 11.59
N ILE A 62 -3.57 15.43 11.13
CA ILE A 62 -3.85 14.25 11.97
C ILE A 62 -2.81 14.13 13.07
N VAL A 63 -1.51 14.26 12.74
CA VAL A 63 -0.42 14.18 13.72
C VAL A 63 -0.55 15.28 14.78
N SER A 64 -0.95 16.49 14.39
CA SER A 64 -1.24 17.57 15.33
C SER A 64 -2.44 17.26 16.23
N GLU A 65 -3.54 16.77 15.66
CA GLU A 65 -4.78 16.42 16.36
C GLU A 65 -4.64 15.20 17.28
N CYS A 66 -3.67 14.31 17.00
CA CYS A 66 -3.40 13.11 17.79
C CYS A 66 -2.30 13.31 18.86
N SER A 67 -1.63 14.46 18.92
CA SER A 67 -0.49 14.68 19.83
C SER A 67 -0.84 14.62 21.33
N ASP A 68 -2.10 14.87 21.70
CA ASP A 68 -2.58 14.86 23.09
C ASP A 68 -3.29 13.54 23.50
N VAL A 69 -3.41 12.56 22.59
CA VAL A 69 -4.19 11.34 22.81
C VAL A 69 -3.60 10.45 23.92
N GLY A 70 -2.29 10.55 24.17
CA GLY A 70 -1.60 9.82 25.24
C GLY A 70 -1.93 10.30 26.67
N LEU A 71 -2.72 11.37 26.82
CA LEU A 71 -3.09 11.98 28.11
C LEU A 71 -4.58 11.80 28.46
N LEU A 72 -5.39 11.18 27.59
CA LEU A 72 -6.83 11.05 27.75
C LEU A 72 -7.22 9.90 28.70
N GLU A 73 -8.23 10.12 29.53
CA GLU A 73 -8.86 9.05 30.32
C GLU A 73 -9.67 8.12 29.40
N ASP A 74 -9.81 6.83 29.78
CA ASP A 74 -10.42 5.77 28.97
C ASP A 74 -11.80 6.15 28.36
N GLN A 75 -12.58 6.97 29.07
CA GLN A 75 -13.91 7.39 28.64
C GLN A 75 -13.89 8.49 27.55
N GLU A 76 -12.84 9.31 27.53
CA GLU A 76 -12.62 10.35 26.52
C GLU A 76 -11.99 9.77 25.25
N PHE A 77 -11.17 8.72 25.41
CA PHE A 77 -10.62 7.94 24.30
C PHE A 77 -11.74 7.24 23.48
N GLU A 78 -12.70 6.59 24.15
CA GLU A 78 -13.82 5.94 23.47
C GLU A 78 -14.69 6.94 22.68
N ALA A 79 -14.94 8.13 23.26
CA ALA A 79 -15.65 9.21 22.58
C ALA A 79 -14.85 9.77 21.37
N TYR A 80 -13.52 9.78 21.47
CA TYR A 80 -12.63 10.19 20.39
C TYR A 80 -12.65 9.18 19.23
N VAL A 81 -12.55 7.88 19.53
CA VAL A 81 -12.68 6.80 18.52
C VAL A 81 -14.05 6.85 17.84
N GLY A 82 -15.13 7.04 18.61
CA GLY A 82 -16.47 7.15 18.05
C GLY A 82 -16.65 8.33 17.08
N ARG A 83 -15.94 9.45 17.29
CA ARG A 83 -15.92 10.57 16.34
C ARG A 83 -15.18 10.21 15.05
N PHE A 84 -14.04 9.53 15.13
CA PHE A 84 -13.32 9.06 13.95
C PHE A 84 -14.13 8.06 13.13
N GLU A 85 -14.83 7.14 13.78
CA GLU A 85 -15.75 6.23 13.08
C GLU A 85 -16.87 7.00 12.36
N GLN A 86 -17.42 8.05 12.97
CA GLN A 86 -18.44 8.89 12.32
C GLN A 86 -17.88 9.66 11.11
N GLU A 87 -16.69 10.24 11.23
CA GLU A 87 -16.04 10.95 10.12
C GLU A 87 -15.68 9.99 8.98
N LEU A 88 -15.17 8.80 9.29
CA LEU A 88 -14.87 7.77 8.29
C LEU A 88 -16.12 7.35 7.52
N ASN A 89 -17.21 7.04 8.24
CA ASN A 89 -18.49 6.68 7.63
C ASN A 89 -19.06 7.82 6.77
N SER A 90 -18.87 9.08 7.17
CA SER A 90 -19.28 10.26 6.40
C SER A 90 -18.48 10.40 5.10
N VAL A 91 -17.16 10.21 5.16
CA VAL A 91 -16.27 10.25 3.99
C VAL A 91 -16.56 9.10 3.03
N GLU A 92 -16.79 7.89 3.54
CA GLU A 92 -17.15 6.73 2.73
C GLU A 92 -18.49 6.94 2.01
N ALA A 93 -19.48 7.54 2.70
CA ALA A 93 -20.78 7.86 2.10
C ALA A 93 -20.65 8.91 0.98
N GLU A 94 -19.90 9.99 1.19
CA GLU A 94 -19.65 11.00 0.14
C GLU A 94 -18.80 10.43 -1.00
N SER A 95 -17.81 9.58 -0.72
CA SER A 95 -17.01 8.90 -1.74
C SER A 95 -17.89 8.00 -2.62
N THR A 96 -18.80 7.22 -2.03
CA THR A 96 -19.77 6.39 -2.76
C THR A 96 -20.68 7.24 -3.63
N LYS A 97 -21.15 8.38 -3.11
CA LYS A 97 -22.01 9.32 -3.85
C LYS A 97 -21.29 9.96 -5.03
N VAL A 98 -20.03 10.35 -4.86
CA VAL A 98 -19.19 10.87 -5.96
C VAL A 98 -18.95 9.78 -7.01
N SER A 99 -18.63 8.56 -6.58
CA SER A 99 -18.43 7.42 -7.49
C SER A 99 -19.67 7.14 -8.33
N ASN A 100 -20.86 7.10 -7.71
CA ASN A 100 -22.11 6.92 -8.42
C ASN A 100 -22.39 8.08 -9.40
N GLY A 101 -22.07 9.32 -9.00
CA GLY A 101 -22.22 10.49 -9.86
C GLY A 101 -21.30 10.45 -11.08
N ILE A 102 -20.08 9.93 -10.94
CA ILE A 102 -19.14 9.72 -12.05
C ILE A 102 -19.70 8.64 -12.99
N GLU A 103 -20.17 7.51 -12.46
CA GLU A 103 -20.75 6.44 -13.27
C GLU A 103 -21.99 6.90 -14.05
N ASP A 104 -22.88 7.68 -13.41
CA ASP A 104 -24.04 8.29 -14.07
C ASP A 104 -23.61 9.27 -15.17
N LEU A 105 -22.55 10.06 -14.95
CA LEU A 105 -22.03 11.00 -15.95
C LEU A 105 -21.41 10.28 -17.15
N ILE A 106 -20.63 9.22 -16.91
CA ILE A 106 -20.04 8.38 -17.96
C ILE A 106 -21.14 7.73 -18.80
N ARG A 107 -22.16 7.15 -18.15
CA ARG A 107 -23.31 6.57 -18.85
C ARG A 107 -24.04 7.61 -19.70
N THR A 108 -24.34 8.76 -19.13
CA THR A 108 -25.06 9.85 -19.83
C THR A 108 -24.24 10.36 -21.01
N HIS A 109 -22.94 10.59 -20.82
CA HIS A 109 -22.03 10.98 -21.89
C HIS A 109 -22.01 9.95 -23.03
N GLY A 110 -21.93 8.66 -22.72
CA GLY A 110 -21.98 7.60 -23.72
C GLY A 110 -23.31 7.55 -24.48
N GLU A 111 -24.44 7.72 -23.79
CA GLU A 111 -25.76 7.76 -24.41
C GLU A 111 -25.92 8.97 -25.35
N ASP A 112 -25.54 10.16 -24.89
CA ASP A 112 -25.60 11.40 -25.67
C ASP A 112 -24.66 11.35 -26.87
N PHE A 113 -23.46 10.79 -26.72
CA PHE A 113 -22.49 10.64 -27.80
C PHE A 113 -22.98 9.65 -28.87
N ASN A 114 -23.58 8.53 -28.47
CA ASN A 114 -24.17 7.57 -29.40
C ASN A 114 -25.37 8.17 -30.17
N ARG A 115 -26.19 8.97 -29.48
CA ARG A 115 -27.30 9.69 -30.11
C ARG A 115 -26.80 10.73 -31.11
N LEU A 116 -25.77 11.50 -30.76
CA LEU A 116 -25.13 12.45 -31.67
C LEU A 116 -24.60 11.75 -32.94
N GLY A 117 -23.96 10.59 -32.79
CA GLY A 117 -23.51 9.80 -33.94
C GLY A 117 -24.67 9.32 -34.84
N THR A 118 -25.80 8.96 -34.25
CA THR A 118 -27.00 8.54 -34.99
C THR A 118 -27.63 9.71 -35.75
N ASP A 119 -27.77 10.86 -35.10
CA ASP A 119 -28.33 12.09 -35.71
C ASP A 119 -27.45 12.56 -36.88
N LEU A 120 -26.12 12.48 -36.73
CA LEU A 120 -25.16 12.81 -37.77
C LEU A 120 -25.26 11.87 -38.98
N ALA A 121 -25.36 10.55 -38.74
CA ALA A 121 -25.54 9.57 -39.81
C ALA A 121 -26.85 9.79 -40.60
N GLN A 122 -27.93 10.15 -39.89
CA GLN A 122 -29.21 10.51 -40.51
C GLN A 122 -29.12 11.80 -41.33
N LEU A 123 -28.39 12.80 -40.84
CA LEU A 123 -28.15 14.05 -41.56
C LEU A 123 -27.39 13.80 -42.86
N LYS A 124 -26.34 12.97 -42.81
CA LYS A 124 -25.55 12.56 -43.98
C LYS A 124 -26.40 11.87 -45.04
N CYS A 125 -27.20 10.88 -44.65
CA CYS A 125 -28.12 10.19 -45.58
C CYS A 125 -29.10 11.16 -46.25
N SER A 126 -29.55 12.18 -45.50
CA SER A 126 -30.47 13.21 -46.01
C SER A 126 -29.77 14.14 -47.01
N LEU A 127 -28.48 14.42 -46.79
CA LEU A 127 -27.64 15.25 -47.65
C LEU A 127 -27.28 14.53 -48.96
N ASP A 128 -26.94 13.24 -48.87
CA ASP A 128 -26.69 12.37 -50.03
C ASP A 128 -27.94 12.26 -50.92
N PHE A 129 -29.13 12.18 -50.31
CA PHE A 129 -30.41 12.17 -51.03
C PHE A 129 -30.70 13.48 -51.77
N VAL A 130 -30.32 14.63 -51.19
CA VAL A 130 -30.45 15.94 -51.85
C VAL A 130 -29.49 16.04 -53.03
N GLU A 131 -28.25 15.57 -52.88
CA GLU A 131 -27.26 15.52 -53.95
C GLU A 131 -27.71 14.61 -55.11
N GLU A 132 -28.29 13.44 -54.81
CA GLU A 132 -28.85 12.54 -55.82
C GLU A 132 -30.02 13.17 -56.60
N LYS A 133 -30.92 13.87 -55.90
CA LYS A 133 -32.05 14.60 -56.50
C LYS A 133 -31.61 15.78 -57.37
N ASP A 134 -30.54 16.47 -57.01
CA ASP A 134 -30.00 17.57 -57.80
C ASP A 134 -29.24 17.05 -59.03
N LEU A 135 -28.60 15.87 -58.94
CA LEU A 135 -28.00 15.16 -60.08
C LEU A 135 -29.07 14.64 -61.06
N GLU A 136 -30.21 14.16 -60.58
CA GLU A 136 -31.35 13.71 -61.40
C GLU A 136 -32.00 14.86 -62.18
N LYS A 137 -32.16 16.02 -61.54
CA LYS A 137 -32.64 17.25 -62.20
C LYS A 137 -31.64 17.79 -63.23
N ALA A 138 -30.33 17.67 -62.98
CA ALA A 138 -29.29 18.05 -63.94
C ALA A 138 -29.26 17.11 -65.17
N LYS A 139 -29.52 15.80 -64.98
CA LYS A 139 -29.61 14.82 -66.08
C LYS A 139 -30.85 15.02 -66.96
N LEU A 140 -31.99 15.43 -66.40
CA LEU A 140 -33.19 15.76 -67.18
C LEU A 140 -33.05 17.02 -68.05
N GLY A 141 -32.04 17.87 -67.78
CA GLY A 141 -31.74 19.07 -68.57
C GLY A 141 -30.72 18.86 -69.70
N ALA A 142 -30.11 17.67 -69.80
CA ALA A 142 -28.93 17.42 -70.65
C ALA A 142 -29.10 16.25 -71.62
N ASP A 143 -30.30 16.03 -72.17
CA ASP A 143 -30.52 15.07 -73.26
C ASP A 143 -30.73 15.80 -74.60
N VAL A 144 -29.61 16.14 -75.27
CA VAL A 144 -29.54 16.35 -76.72
C VAL A 144 -28.17 15.85 -77.22
N ASP A 145 -28.20 14.65 -77.83
CA ASP A 145 -27.44 14.19 -79.01
C ASP A 145 -25.89 14.10 -78.95
N TYR A 146 -25.32 12.88 -79.12
CA TYR A 146 -24.58 12.50 -80.35
C TYR A 146 -24.04 11.04 -80.34
N HIS A 147 -23.91 10.54 -81.57
CA HIS A 147 -23.59 9.18 -82.04
C HIS A 147 -22.15 8.64 -81.83
N LYS A 148 -22.08 7.30 -81.65
CA LYS A 148 -21.11 6.29 -82.19
C LYS A 148 -19.70 6.73 -82.66
N CYS A 149 -18.67 6.06 -82.13
CA CYS A 149 -17.82 5.04 -82.81
C CYS A 149 -16.38 5.01 -82.24
N GLY A 150 -15.82 3.81 -82.00
CA GLY A 150 -14.38 3.62 -81.83
C GLY A 150 -14.02 2.42 -80.97
N LYS A 151 -13.73 1.28 -81.61
CA LYS A 151 -13.07 0.12 -81.00
C LYS A 151 -11.63 0.51 -80.64
N ASP A 152 -11.22 0.25 -79.41
CA ASP A 152 -9.90 -0.29 -79.08
C ASP A 152 -10.04 -1.14 -77.81
N LEU A 153 -10.05 -2.46 -78.00
CA LEU A 153 -9.89 -3.44 -76.93
C LEU A 153 -8.40 -3.45 -76.56
N LEU A 154 -8.02 -2.62 -75.60
CA LEU A 154 -6.83 -2.86 -74.79
C LEU A 154 -7.19 -3.88 -73.72
N ASP A 155 -6.40 -4.95 -73.68
CA ASP A 155 -6.56 -6.10 -72.81
C ASP A 155 -6.56 -5.68 -71.32
N PRO A 156 -7.69 -5.77 -70.59
CA PRO A 156 -7.79 -5.28 -69.23
C PRO A 156 -7.20 -6.24 -68.19
N MET A 157 -6.58 -7.35 -68.62
CA MET A 157 -6.30 -8.48 -67.74
C MET A 157 -4.96 -8.40 -66.99
N ASN A 158 -4.02 -7.52 -67.38
CA ASN A 158 -2.68 -7.45 -66.76
C ASN A 158 -2.46 -6.29 -65.78
N VAL A 159 -3.33 -5.26 -65.80
CA VAL A 159 -3.19 -4.07 -64.91
C VAL A 159 -3.78 -4.34 -63.50
N ASN A 160 -4.56 -5.41 -63.36
CA ASN A 160 -5.28 -5.71 -62.13
C ASN A 160 -4.50 -6.61 -61.15
N ALA A 161 -3.57 -7.43 -61.63
CA ALA A 161 -2.79 -8.33 -60.77
C ALA A 161 -1.81 -7.56 -59.88
N ASP A 162 -0.99 -6.69 -60.49
CA ASP A 162 -0.04 -5.82 -59.77
C ASP A 162 -0.75 -4.88 -58.79
N LYS A 163 -1.95 -4.41 -59.14
CA LYS A 163 -2.77 -3.54 -58.28
C LYS A 163 -3.35 -4.29 -57.08
N PHE A 164 -3.71 -5.56 -57.24
CA PHE A 164 -4.15 -6.42 -56.14
C PHE A 164 -3.01 -6.76 -55.19
N GLU A 165 -1.83 -7.07 -55.72
CA GLU A 165 -0.63 -7.37 -54.93
C GLU A 165 -0.17 -6.15 -54.12
N LEU A 166 -0.30 -4.95 -54.70
CA LEU A 166 0.01 -3.69 -54.01
C LEU A 166 -0.96 -3.41 -52.85
N LEU A 167 -2.27 -3.61 -53.05
CA LEU A 167 -3.28 -3.50 -51.99
C LEU A 167 -3.08 -4.55 -50.88
N GLU A 168 -2.64 -5.76 -51.23
CA GLU A 168 -2.36 -6.82 -50.26
C GLU A 168 -1.13 -6.48 -49.40
N LEU A 169 -0.08 -5.92 -50.01
CA LEU A 169 1.09 -5.42 -49.30
C LEU A 169 0.74 -4.22 -48.40
N GLU A 170 -0.09 -3.29 -48.86
CA GLU A 170 -0.57 -2.14 -48.06
C GLU A 170 -1.34 -2.62 -46.83
N ASN A 171 -2.25 -3.59 -47.00
CA ASN A 171 -2.99 -4.21 -45.89
C ASN A 171 -2.05 -4.96 -44.93
N GLN A 172 -1.00 -5.62 -45.43
CA GLN A 172 0.01 -6.25 -44.56
C GLN A 172 0.83 -5.22 -43.78
N ILE A 173 1.20 -4.10 -44.41
CA ILE A 173 1.91 -3.01 -43.73
C ILE A 173 1.03 -2.40 -42.64
N GLU A 174 -0.25 -2.17 -42.92
CA GLU A 174 -1.19 -1.63 -41.95
C GLU A 174 -1.40 -2.58 -40.77
N LYS A 175 -1.57 -3.89 -41.02
CA LYS A 175 -1.61 -4.90 -39.95
C LYS A 175 -0.34 -4.91 -39.11
N ASN A 176 0.83 -4.83 -39.75
CA ASN A 176 2.11 -4.81 -39.04
C ASN A 176 2.27 -3.53 -38.21
N ASN A 177 1.78 -2.38 -38.70
CA ASN A 177 1.78 -1.13 -37.94
C ASN A 177 0.87 -1.20 -36.70
N ILE A 178 -0.31 -1.82 -36.83
CA ILE A 178 -1.21 -2.05 -35.68
C ILE A 178 -0.53 -2.94 -34.64
N ILE A 179 0.13 -4.02 -35.07
CA ILE A 179 0.88 -4.92 -34.17
C ILE A 179 2.03 -4.16 -33.49
N LEU A 180 2.81 -3.38 -34.25
CA LEU A 180 3.91 -2.58 -33.70
C LEU A 180 3.42 -1.59 -32.65
N LYS A 181 2.31 -0.92 -32.90
CA LYS A 181 1.68 -0.01 -31.93
C LYS A 181 1.28 -0.77 -30.65
N SER A 182 0.62 -1.91 -30.79
CA SER A 182 0.23 -2.73 -29.62
C SER A 182 1.42 -3.24 -28.79
N LEU A 183 2.57 -3.51 -29.44
CA LEU A 183 3.80 -3.91 -28.75
C LEU A 183 4.44 -2.73 -28.01
N GLN A 184 4.39 -1.53 -28.59
CA GLN A 184 4.84 -0.31 -27.93
C GLN A 184 3.96 0.02 -26.71
N ASP A 185 2.64 -0.10 -26.85
CA ASP A 185 1.68 0.11 -25.75
C ASP A 185 1.94 -0.88 -24.61
N LEU A 186 2.21 -2.16 -24.95
CA LEU A 186 2.59 -3.17 -23.96
C LEU A 186 3.92 -2.85 -23.28
N GLU A 187 4.93 -2.40 -24.03
CA GLU A 187 6.22 -1.99 -23.46
C GLU A 187 6.07 -0.81 -22.50
N CYS A 188 5.26 0.20 -22.87
CA CYS A 188 4.91 1.32 -22.00
C CYS A 188 4.21 0.83 -20.72
N THR A 189 3.27 -0.10 -20.85
CA THR A 189 2.55 -0.69 -19.71
C THR A 189 3.49 -1.44 -18.77
N LEU A 190 4.44 -2.22 -19.32
CA LEU A 190 5.44 -2.93 -18.52
C LEU A 190 6.34 -1.96 -17.76
N LYS A 191 6.82 -0.89 -18.41
CA LYS A 191 7.62 0.16 -17.73
C LYS A 191 6.84 0.84 -16.62
N TRP A 192 5.55 1.10 -16.83
CA TRP A 192 4.70 1.68 -15.80
C TRP A 192 4.58 0.75 -14.59
N LEU A 193 4.32 -0.54 -14.82
CA LEU A 193 4.26 -1.55 -13.75
C LEU A 193 5.59 -1.65 -12.99
N ASP A 194 6.73 -1.71 -13.68
CA ASP A 194 8.06 -1.75 -13.05
C ASP A 194 8.33 -0.51 -12.17
N ASN A 195 7.86 0.66 -12.62
CA ASN A 195 8.00 1.90 -11.84
C ASN A 195 7.07 1.90 -10.62
N THR A 196 5.84 1.40 -10.77
CA THR A 196 4.89 1.26 -9.66
C THR A 196 5.41 0.29 -8.60
N GLU A 197 5.95 -0.86 -9.01
CA GLU A 197 6.59 -1.83 -8.10
C GLU A 197 7.75 -1.19 -7.32
N GLN A 198 8.63 -0.42 -7.99
CA GLN A 198 9.73 0.27 -7.31
C GLN A 198 9.25 1.28 -6.26
N ILE A 199 8.14 1.98 -6.52
CA ILE A 199 7.55 2.91 -5.57
C ILE A 199 6.94 2.14 -4.39
N GLU A 200 6.20 1.06 -4.66
CA GLU A 200 5.61 0.21 -3.63
C GLU A 200 6.69 -0.40 -2.72
N ASP A 201 7.76 -0.94 -3.32
CA ASP A 201 8.94 -1.47 -2.62
C ASP A 201 9.55 -0.43 -1.68
N ALA A 202 9.68 0.81 -2.14
CA ALA A 202 10.27 1.90 -1.36
C ALA A 202 9.38 2.34 -0.18
N VAL A 203 8.06 2.38 -0.39
CA VAL A 203 7.07 2.85 0.60
C VAL A 203 6.80 1.78 1.66
N THR A 204 6.60 0.54 1.24
CA THR A 204 6.26 -0.58 2.14
C THR A 204 7.49 -1.25 2.74
N GLY A 205 8.65 -1.08 2.10
CA GLY A 205 9.86 -1.84 2.41
C GLY A 205 9.74 -3.32 2.07
N LEU A 206 8.69 -3.75 1.35
CA LEU A 206 8.46 -5.13 0.96
C LEU A 206 8.87 -5.30 -0.50
N LYS A 207 9.70 -6.29 -0.80
CA LYS A 207 10.05 -6.64 -2.18
C LYS A 207 9.94 -8.14 -2.43
N VAL A 208 9.32 -8.55 -3.52
CA VAL A 208 9.30 -9.96 -3.94
C VAL A 208 10.64 -10.31 -4.60
N ILE A 209 11.39 -11.24 -4.00
CA ILE A 209 12.69 -11.68 -4.54
C ILE A 209 12.50 -12.83 -5.54
N ALA A 210 11.66 -13.80 -5.18
CA ALA A 210 11.41 -14.98 -5.99
C ALA A 210 10.02 -15.54 -5.71
N PHE A 211 9.39 -16.07 -6.76
CA PHE A 211 8.15 -16.83 -6.67
C PHE A 211 8.34 -18.11 -7.48
N GLU A 212 8.66 -19.21 -6.79
CA GLU A 212 8.95 -20.51 -7.40
C GLU A 212 7.96 -21.55 -6.92
N GLY A 213 7.04 -21.96 -7.82
CA GLY A 213 5.98 -22.90 -7.48
C GLY A 213 5.06 -22.36 -6.39
N ASN A 214 5.03 -23.04 -5.23
CA ASN A 214 4.24 -22.65 -4.07
C ASN A 214 5.06 -21.88 -3.03
N CYS A 215 6.29 -21.48 -3.33
CA CYS A 215 7.17 -20.78 -2.41
C CYS A 215 7.33 -19.31 -2.83
N VAL A 216 7.12 -18.41 -1.87
CA VAL A 216 7.32 -16.96 -2.02
C VAL A 216 8.49 -16.55 -1.16
N ARG A 217 9.49 -15.89 -1.75
CA ARG A 217 10.60 -15.28 -1.02
C ARG A 217 10.47 -13.76 -1.07
N LEU A 218 10.38 -13.15 0.10
CA LEU A 218 10.18 -11.71 0.28
C LEU A 218 11.41 -11.12 0.98
N SER A 219 11.84 -9.94 0.53
CA SER A 219 12.74 -9.05 1.27
C SER A 219 11.89 -8.07 2.06
N LEU A 220 12.20 -7.92 3.34
CA LEU A 220 11.59 -6.96 4.25
C LEU A 220 12.65 -5.97 4.70
N ARG A 221 12.50 -4.71 4.32
CA ARG A 221 13.21 -3.57 4.87
C ARG A 221 12.29 -2.90 5.89
N THR A 222 12.60 -3.05 7.17
CA THR A 222 11.79 -2.53 8.26
C THR A 222 12.47 -1.34 8.90
N TYR A 223 11.79 -0.20 8.93
CA TYR A 223 12.29 1.03 9.57
C TYR A 223 12.06 0.99 11.07
N ILE A 224 13.10 1.30 11.84
CA ILE A 224 13.06 1.28 13.30
C ILE A 224 12.84 2.69 13.83
N PRO A 225 11.79 2.94 14.63
CA PRO A 225 11.58 4.24 15.27
C PRO A 225 12.78 4.61 16.15
N LYS A 226 13.22 5.87 16.07
CA LYS A 226 14.32 6.36 16.90
C LYS A 226 13.92 6.35 18.37
N LEU A 227 14.78 5.76 19.20
CA LEU A 227 14.58 5.69 20.65
C LEU A 227 14.98 7.00 21.38
N GLU A 228 15.61 7.94 20.67
CA GLU A 228 16.11 9.23 21.22
C GLU A 228 15.00 10.06 21.92
N ASP A 229 13.74 9.88 21.54
CA ASP A 229 12.59 10.59 22.14
C ASP A 229 11.96 9.87 23.35
N LEU A 230 12.20 8.55 23.51
CA LEU A 230 11.54 7.72 24.53
C LEU A 230 12.38 7.50 25.80
N PHE A 231 13.70 7.55 25.69
CA PHE A 231 14.62 7.34 26.81
C PHE A 231 15.63 8.49 26.88
N SER A 232 15.67 9.16 28.04
CA SER A 232 16.42 10.38 28.35
C SER A 232 17.74 10.62 27.58
N PRO A 233 18.12 11.88 27.29
CA PRO A 233 19.29 12.23 26.49
C PRO A 233 20.58 12.04 27.31
N LYS A 234 21.02 10.79 27.48
CA LYS A 234 22.38 10.47 27.92
C LYS A 234 23.08 9.72 26.81
N LYS A 235 23.53 10.49 25.81
CA LYS A 235 24.58 10.07 24.90
C LYS A 235 25.84 9.75 25.70
N VAL A 236 26.23 8.48 25.74
CA VAL A 236 27.64 8.07 25.82
C VAL A 236 27.80 6.77 25.04
N GLY A 237 28.53 6.83 23.92
CA GLY A 237 29.17 5.66 23.30
C GLY A 237 28.56 5.17 21.98
N ASP A 238 28.96 5.78 20.87
CA ASP A 238 29.41 5.19 19.59
C ASP A 238 28.75 3.90 19.02
N ALA A 239 27.49 3.61 19.32
CA ALA A 239 26.71 2.61 18.61
C ALA A 239 25.66 3.32 17.76
N THR A 240 25.87 3.34 16.44
CA THR A 240 24.84 3.77 15.49
C THR A 240 23.66 2.81 15.63
N GLU A 241 22.58 3.24 16.30
CA GLU A 241 21.35 2.45 16.33
C GLU A 241 20.87 2.25 14.88
N PRO A 242 20.50 1.01 14.49
CA PRO A 242 20.09 0.74 13.13
C PRO A 242 18.75 1.45 12.87
N SER A 243 18.73 2.42 11.95
CA SER A 243 17.50 3.08 11.48
C SER A 243 16.62 2.14 10.64
N GLU A 244 17.21 1.06 10.16
CA GLU A 244 16.55 0.04 9.36
C GLU A 244 17.17 -1.33 9.63
N VAL A 245 16.35 -2.36 9.54
CA VAL A 245 16.76 -3.75 9.59
C VAL A 245 16.19 -4.48 8.39
N ASN A 246 16.99 -5.39 7.84
CA ASN A 246 16.60 -6.18 6.68
C ASN A 246 16.41 -7.63 7.10
N HIS A 247 15.27 -8.20 6.73
CA HIS A 247 14.93 -9.60 6.92
C HIS A 247 14.47 -10.19 5.60
N GLU A 248 14.65 -11.49 5.43
CA GLU A 248 14.04 -12.23 4.34
C GLU A 248 13.02 -13.22 4.91
N LEU A 249 11.88 -13.32 4.24
CA LEU A 249 10.86 -14.31 4.55
C LEU A 249 10.75 -15.33 3.42
N LEU A 250 10.82 -16.60 3.77
CA LEU A 250 10.49 -17.70 2.90
C LEU A 250 9.14 -18.28 3.33
N ILE A 251 8.13 -18.14 2.47
CA ILE A 251 6.75 -18.52 2.75
C ILE A 251 6.38 -19.69 1.82
N GLU A 252 6.05 -20.83 2.41
CA GLU A 252 5.50 -21.98 1.70
C GLU A 252 3.97 -21.92 1.76
N LEU A 253 3.32 -21.93 0.60
CA LEU A 253 1.87 -21.91 0.43
C LEU A 253 1.33 -23.33 0.23
N LEU A 254 0.08 -23.54 0.62
CA LEU A 254 -0.66 -24.79 0.41
C LEU A 254 -1.10 -24.91 -1.06
N GLU A 255 -0.80 -26.02 -1.70
CA GLU A 255 -1.15 -26.23 -3.12
C GLU A 255 -2.66 -26.06 -3.39
N GLY A 256 -3.00 -25.22 -4.37
CA GLY A 256 -4.38 -24.91 -4.73
C GLY A 256 -5.09 -23.88 -3.84
N THR A 257 -4.43 -23.35 -2.80
CA THR A 257 -4.97 -22.29 -1.93
C THR A 257 -3.89 -21.24 -1.62
N MET A 258 -4.26 -19.98 -1.38
CA MET A 258 -3.28 -18.97 -0.90
C MET A 258 -3.01 -19.09 0.62
N GLY A 259 -3.16 -20.29 1.20
CA GLY A 259 -3.02 -20.53 2.63
C GLY A 259 -1.59 -20.80 3.05
N LEU A 260 -1.18 -20.30 4.23
CA LEU A 260 0.17 -20.47 4.76
C LEU A 260 0.40 -21.91 5.27
N ARG A 261 1.42 -22.59 4.73
CA ARG A 261 1.85 -23.92 5.18
C ARG A 261 2.98 -23.82 6.18
N ASN A 262 4.08 -23.19 5.79
CA ASN A 262 5.27 -23.00 6.61
C ASN A 262 5.92 -21.65 6.30
N VAL A 263 6.64 -21.09 7.27
CA VAL A 263 7.37 -19.82 7.09
C VAL A 263 8.70 -19.87 7.82
N GLU A 264 9.74 -19.39 7.16
CA GLU A 264 11.07 -19.21 7.72
C GLU A 264 11.50 -17.75 7.56
N ILE A 265 12.18 -17.21 8.58
CA ILE A 265 12.70 -15.84 8.59
C ILE A 265 14.22 -15.86 8.72
N PHE A 266 14.88 -14.98 7.96
CA PHE A 266 16.33 -14.86 7.91
C PHE A 266 16.76 -13.41 8.14
N PRO A 267 17.68 -13.15 9.09
CA PRO A 267 18.19 -14.10 10.09
C PRO A 267 17.07 -14.63 11.01
N ASN A 268 17.26 -15.84 11.57
CA ASN A 268 16.30 -16.45 12.51
C ASN A 268 16.46 -15.85 13.92
N ASP A 269 16.37 -14.52 13.98
CA ASP A 269 16.51 -13.75 15.21
C ASP A 269 15.17 -13.21 15.69
N VAL A 270 14.07 -13.47 14.97
CA VAL A 270 12.71 -13.10 15.36
C VAL A 270 11.83 -14.35 15.33
N TYR A 271 11.12 -14.60 16.42
CA TYR A 271 10.16 -15.67 16.56
C TYR A 271 8.83 -15.27 15.92
N ILE A 272 8.38 -16.05 14.94
CA ILE A 272 7.17 -15.77 14.15
C ILE A 272 6.15 -16.92 14.14
N ASN A 273 6.44 -18.03 14.81
CA ASN A 273 5.58 -19.22 14.75
C ASN A 273 4.20 -18.97 15.38
N ASP A 274 4.13 -18.14 16.42
CA ASP A 274 2.86 -17.72 17.01
C ASP A 274 2.01 -16.90 16.03
N ILE A 275 2.65 -16.07 15.20
CA ILE A 275 1.98 -15.32 14.12
C ILE A 275 1.50 -16.28 13.03
N LEU A 276 2.31 -17.28 12.67
CA LEU A 276 1.94 -18.31 11.70
C LEU A 276 0.74 -19.15 12.19
N ASP A 277 0.75 -19.57 13.45
CA ASP A 277 -0.35 -20.32 14.06
C ASP A 277 -1.64 -19.48 14.13
N ALA A 278 -1.51 -18.20 14.49
CA ALA A 278 -2.62 -17.25 14.43
C ALA A 278 -3.17 -17.11 13.02
N ALA A 279 -2.30 -16.94 12.01
CA ALA A 279 -2.71 -16.83 10.62
C ALA A 279 -3.48 -18.08 10.15
N LYS A 280 -2.98 -19.28 10.47
CA LYS A 280 -3.66 -20.56 10.16
C LYS A 280 -5.03 -20.69 10.85
N SER A 281 -5.16 -20.18 12.08
CA SER A 281 -6.42 -20.19 12.82
C SER A 281 -7.42 -19.17 12.28
N LEU A 282 -6.96 -18.00 11.85
CA LEU A 282 -7.79 -16.98 11.21
C LEU A 282 -8.08 -17.41 9.77
N ARG A 283 -9.25 -18.04 9.55
CA ARG A 283 -9.73 -18.51 8.22
C ARG A 283 -9.74 -17.47 7.08
N LYS A 284 -9.45 -16.19 7.37
CA LYS A 284 -9.39 -15.06 6.42
C LYS A 284 -8.14 -14.18 6.60
N SER A 285 -7.09 -14.66 7.26
CA SER A 285 -5.85 -13.87 7.31
C SER A 285 -5.27 -13.77 5.88
N SER A 286 -5.06 -12.54 5.41
CA SER A 286 -4.40 -12.30 4.12
C SER A 286 -2.89 -12.43 4.29
N LEU A 287 -2.18 -12.67 3.19
CA LEU A 287 -0.71 -12.63 3.16
C LEU A 287 -0.21 -11.26 3.64
N GLN A 288 -0.90 -10.18 3.26
CA GLN A 288 -0.63 -8.83 3.73
C GLN A 288 -0.69 -8.72 5.25
N TRP A 289 -1.77 -9.21 5.89
CA TRP A 289 -1.88 -9.20 7.36
C TRP A 289 -0.71 -9.93 8.01
N PHE A 290 -0.33 -11.09 7.46
CA PHE A 290 0.79 -11.87 7.99
C PHE A 290 2.11 -11.10 7.89
N VAL A 291 2.42 -10.55 6.71
CA VAL A 291 3.65 -9.77 6.47
C VAL A 291 3.70 -8.54 7.38
N THR A 292 2.60 -7.80 7.52
CA THR A 292 2.53 -6.65 8.44
C THR A 292 2.79 -7.08 9.88
N LYS A 293 2.22 -8.19 10.34
CA LYS A 293 2.47 -8.69 11.70
C LYS A 293 3.90 -9.13 11.93
N VAL A 294 4.57 -9.67 10.91
CA VAL A 294 6.00 -9.97 10.97
C VAL A 294 6.81 -8.68 11.06
N GLN A 295 6.52 -7.65 10.25
CA GLN A 295 7.19 -6.35 10.34
C GLN A 295 6.99 -5.69 11.72
N ASP A 296 5.76 -5.70 12.27
CA ASP A 296 5.46 -5.22 13.62
C ASP A 296 6.33 -5.95 14.67
N ARG A 297 6.46 -7.28 14.53
CA ARG A 297 7.28 -8.09 15.42
C ARG A 297 8.76 -7.76 15.27
N ILE A 298 9.29 -7.59 14.06
CA ILE A 298 10.67 -7.18 13.81
C ILE A 298 10.98 -5.85 14.51
N VAL A 299 10.12 -4.84 14.37
CA VAL A 299 10.26 -3.54 15.05
C VAL A 299 10.34 -3.75 16.56
N LEU A 300 9.35 -4.45 17.11
CA LEU A 300 9.24 -4.65 18.55
C LEU A 300 10.45 -5.40 19.13
N CYS A 301 10.87 -6.51 18.52
CA CYS A 301 12.03 -7.29 18.96
C CYS A 301 13.32 -6.47 18.88
N THR A 302 13.49 -5.70 17.81
CA THR A 302 14.65 -4.82 17.64
C THR A 302 14.71 -3.76 18.73
N MET A 303 13.59 -3.08 19.00
CA MET A 303 13.51 -2.08 20.07
C MET A 303 13.77 -2.70 21.45
N ARG A 304 13.17 -3.85 21.75
CA ARG A 304 13.38 -4.57 23.02
C ARG A 304 14.86 -4.91 23.22
N ARG A 305 15.53 -5.42 22.18
CA ARG A 305 16.97 -5.72 22.21
C ARG A 305 17.83 -4.48 22.41
N LEU A 306 17.49 -3.38 21.76
CA LEU A 306 18.21 -2.11 21.93
C LEU A 306 18.11 -1.61 23.37
N VAL A 307 16.90 -1.61 23.96
CA VAL A 307 16.71 -1.22 25.37
C VAL A 307 17.50 -2.13 26.31
N VAL A 308 17.39 -3.45 26.13
CA VAL A 308 18.14 -4.43 26.95
C VAL A 308 19.66 -4.24 26.82
N LYS A 309 20.15 -4.00 25.60
CA LYS A 309 21.57 -3.75 25.34
C LYS A 309 22.06 -2.43 25.94
N ASN A 310 21.24 -1.39 25.93
CA ASN A 310 21.59 -0.08 26.50
C ASN A 310 21.58 -0.11 28.03
N GLU A 311 20.76 -0.96 28.64
CA GLU A 311 20.69 -1.13 30.10
C GLU A 311 21.73 -2.10 30.65
N ASN A 312 22.46 -2.82 29.78
CA ASN A 312 23.56 -3.68 30.20
C ASN A 312 24.67 -2.85 30.86
N LYS A 313 24.95 -3.17 32.13
CA LYS A 313 25.98 -2.51 32.95
C LYS A 313 26.99 -3.55 33.42
N SER A 314 28.14 -3.11 33.91
CA SER A 314 29.13 -4.03 34.51
C SER A 314 28.61 -4.82 35.71
N ARG A 315 27.50 -4.38 36.32
CA ARG A 315 26.89 -5.00 37.52
C ARG A 315 25.85 -6.08 37.21
N HIS A 316 25.19 -6.03 36.07
CA HIS A 316 24.17 -7.00 35.67
C HIS A 316 24.22 -7.22 34.17
N SER A 317 24.12 -8.49 33.76
CA SER A 317 23.99 -8.87 32.36
C SER A 317 22.53 -9.20 32.06
N LEU A 318 22.03 -8.65 30.97
CA LEU A 318 20.64 -8.71 30.54
C LEU A 318 20.60 -9.34 29.14
N GLU A 319 19.78 -10.35 29.00
CA GLU A 319 19.52 -11.05 27.74
C GLU A 319 18.03 -11.01 27.41
N TYR A 320 17.68 -10.81 26.14
CA TYR A 320 16.30 -10.83 25.68
C TYR A 320 16.00 -12.14 24.93
N LEU A 321 15.00 -12.86 25.42
CA LEU A 321 14.48 -14.08 24.81
C LEU A 321 13.14 -13.78 24.14
N ASP A 322 13.17 -13.76 22.81
CA ASP A 322 12.00 -13.37 22.01
C ASP A 322 10.84 -14.36 22.12
N LYS A 323 11.14 -15.66 22.02
CA LYS A 323 10.15 -16.76 22.06
C LYS A 323 9.21 -16.69 23.27
N ASP A 324 9.74 -16.33 24.43
CA ASP A 324 9.00 -16.28 25.69
C ASP A 324 8.64 -14.85 26.11
N GLU A 325 8.94 -13.85 25.27
CA GLU A 325 8.84 -12.42 25.59
C GLU A 325 9.39 -12.11 26.98
N THR A 326 10.60 -12.60 27.26
CA THR A 326 11.19 -12.57 28.59
C THR A 326 12.58 -11.95 28.54
N VAL A 327 12.87 -11.08 29.50
CA VAL A 327 14.22 -10.58 29.76
C VAL A 327 14.81 -11.40 30.91
N VAL A 328 15.99 -11.95 30.69
CA VAL A 328 16.77 -12.64 31.72
C VAL A 328 17.78 -11.64 32.27
N ALA A 329 17.71 -11.38 33.58
CA ALA A 329 18.68 -10.55 34.28
C ALA A 329 19.56 -11.42 35.19
N HIS A 330 20.83 -11.50 34.86
CA HIS A 330 21.87 -12.11 35.68
C HIS A 330 22.27 -11.14 36.78
N VAL A 331 21.79 -11.39 37.99
CA VAL A 331 21.96 -10.52 39.17
C VAL A 331 22.96 -11.12 40.16
N VAL A 332 23.38 -10.30 41.13
CA VAL A 332 24.38 -10.68 42.14
C VAL A 332 23.94 -11.93 42.92
N GLY A 333 24.92 -12.78 43.27
CA GLY A 333 24.67 -14.03 44.01
C GLY A 333 24.42 -15.23 43.12
N GLY A 334 24.66 -15.13 41.80
CA GLY A 334 24.47 -16.23 40.86
C GLY A 334 22.99 -16.60 40.72
N VAL A 335 22.13 -15.58 40.63
CA VAL A 335 20.68 -15.74 40.45
C VAL A 335 20.28 -15.08 39.14
N ASP A 336 19.45 -15.78 38.38
CA ASP A 336 18.85 -15.32 37.14
C ASP A 336 17.39 -14.95 37.40
N ALA A 337 17.03 -13.70 37.11
CA ALA A 337 15.68 -13.18 37.22
C ALA A 337 14.99 -13.20 35.86
N PHE A 338 13.86 -13.91 35.76
CA PHE A 338 13.08 -14.01 34.53
C PHE A 338 11.94 -13.01 34.56
N ILE A 339 12.06 -11.95 33.77
CA ILE A 339 11.14 -10.81 33.75
C ILE A 339 10.27 -10.87 32.49
N LYS A 340 8.96 -10.96 32.66
CA LYS A 340 8.02 -10.88 31.54
C LYS A 340 7.89 -9.44 31.07
N VAL A 341 8.08 -9.22 29.78
CA VAL A 341 7.76 -7.94 29.15
C VAL A 341 6.32 -7.95 28.62
N PRO A 342 5.54 -6.89 28.81
CA PRO A 342 4.22 -6.79 28.21
C PRO A 342 4.32 -6.52 26.71
N GLN A 343 3.27 -6.87 25.96
CA GLN A 343 3.25 -6.82 24.50
C GLN A 343 3.64 -5.44 23.94
N GLY A 344 3.15 -4.35 24.55
CA GLY A 344 3.46 -2.99 24.11
C GLY A 344 4.80 -2.43 24.59
N TRP A 345 5.58 -3.14 25.41
CA TRP A 345 6.89 -2.66 25.86
C TRP A 345 7.95 -2.85 24.77
N PRO A 346 8.84 -1.86 24.50
CA PRO A 346 9.12 -0.68 25.31
C PRO A 346 8.33 0.59 24.96
N LEU A 347 7.43 0.55 23.97
CA LEU A 347 6.68 1.72 23.49
C LEU A 347 5.66 2.25 24.52
N LEU A 348 5.04 1.34 25.27
CA LEU A 348 4.08 1.66 26.32
C LEU A 348 4.73 1.50 27.70
N SER A 349 4.42 2.43 28.61
CA SER A 349 4.89 2.48 30.00
C SER A 349 4.19 1.46 30.91
N SER A 350 4.06 0.22 30.42
CA SER A 350 3.45 -0.90 31.13
C SER A 350 4.41 -1.50 32.16
N PRO A 351 3.95 -1.86 33.37
CA PRO A 351 4.81 -2.39 34.41
C PRO A 351 5.29 -3.81 34.09
N LEU A 352 6.61 -4.01 34.14
CA LEU A 352 7.29 -5.29 34.05
C LEU A 352 6.88 -6.21 35.21
N LYS A 353 6.96 -7.53 35.01
CA LYS A 353 6.59 -8.53 36.02
C LYS A 353 7.67 -9.58 36.17
N LEU A 354 8.09 -9.86 37.40
CA LEU A 354 9.00 -10.97 37.68
C LEU A 354 8.20 -12.28 37.65
N ILE A 355 8.59 -13.21 36.78
CA ILE A 355 7.93 -14.52 36.61
C ILE A 355 8.45 -15.50 37.65
N TYR A 356 9.77 -15.62 37.77
CA TYR A 356 10.46 -16.44 38.75
C TYR A 356 11.95 -16.06 38.80
N LEU A 357 12.62 -16.59 39.82
CA LEU A 357 14.07 -16.51 39.99
C LEU A 357 14.64 -17.93 39.95
N LYS A 358 15.84 -18.07 39.42
CA LYS A 358 16.53 -19.36 39.34
C LYS A 358 17.98 -19.17 39.73
N SER A 359 18.57 -20.08 40.50
CA SER A 359 20.03 -20.04 40.67
C SER A 359 20.72 -20.48 39.38
N SER A 360 21.72 -19.70 38.99
CA SER A 360 22.55 -19.91 37.80
C SER A 360 23.48 -21.13 37.97
N ASP A 361 23.86 -21.45 39.22
CA ASP A 361 24.69 -22.62 39.53
C ASP A 361 23.83 -23.88 39.77
N GLN A 362 23.98 -24.90 38.92
CA GLN A 362 23.36 -26.22 39.10
C GLN A 362 23.82 -26.95 40.39
N HIS A 363 24.80 -26.39 41.11
CA HIS A 363 25.40 -26.95 42.32
C HIS A 363 25.04 -26.18 43.61
N SER A 364 24.27 -25.09 43.54
CA SER A 364 23.92 -24.31 44.73
C SER A 364 22.88 -25.05 45.59
N LYS A 365 23.34 -25.80 46.60
CA LYS A 365 22.50 -26.34 47.67
C LYS A 365 21.91 -25.26 48.62
N GLY A 366 21.98 -23.97 48.27
CA GLY A 366 21.89 -22.88 49.26
C GLY A 366 20.64 -22.00 49.21
N ILE A 367 19.85 -21.98 48.13
CA ILE A 367 18.72 -21.02 48.02
C ILE A 367 17.40 -21.79 48.00
N SER A 368 16.56 -21.56 49.01
CA SER A 368 15.25 -22.21 49.11
C SER A 368 14.29 -21.67 48.03
N LEU A 369 13.42 -22.55 47.52
CA LEU A 369 12.32 -22.13 46.63
C LEU A 369 11.36 -21.16 47.33
N SER A 370 11.14 -21.34 48.65
CA SER A 370 10.27 -20.44 49.43
C SER A 370 10.83 -19.01 49.44
N PHE A 371 12.14 -18.86 49.60
CA PHE A 371 12.85 -17.58 49.54
C PHE A 371 12.64 -16.89 48.19
N LEU A 372 12.87 -17.62 47.09
CA LEU A 372 12.72 -17.08 45.73
C LEU A 372 11.28 -16.65 45.43
N CYS A 373 10.28 -17.41 45.91
CA CYS A 373 8.88 -17.03 45.82
C CYS A 373 8.58 -15.74 46.61
N THR A 374 9.11 -15.60 47.82
CA THR A 374 8.94 -14.37 48.62
C THR A 374 9.54 -13.14 47.92
N VAL A 375 10.74 -13.28 47.36
CA VAL A 375 11.37 -12.20 46.57
C VAL A 375 10.52 -11.84 45.35
N GLN A 376 9.95 -12.83 44.66
CA GLN A 376 9.06 -12.60 43.53
C GLN A 376 7.80 -11.82 43.91
N GLU A 377 7.15 -12.17 45.03
CA GLU A 377 5.97 -11.46 45.52
C GLU A 377 6.31 -10.02 45.88
N LEU A 378 7.41 -9.81 46.62
CA LEU A 378 7.89 -8.48 47.00
C LEU A 378 8.20 -7.62 45.77
N ALA A 379 8.96 -8.15 44.80
CA ALA A 379 9.29 -7.44 43.56
C ALA A 379 8.04 -7.03 42.77
N ASN A 380 7.05 -7.92 42.68
CA ASN A 380 5.81 -7.64 41.96
C ASN A 380 4.88 -6.68 42.72
N SER A 381 5.03 -6.53 44.04
CA SER A 381 4.29 -5.54 44.86
C SER A 381 4.89 -4.13 44.83
N LEU A 382 6.07 -3.94 44.21
CA LEU A 382 6.68 -2.63 44.05
C LEU A 382 5.78 -1.67 43.27
N ALA A 383 5.92 -0.38 43.57
CA ALA A 383 5.18 0.67 42.88
C ALA A 383 5.39 0.61 41.36
N VAL A 384 4.31 0.84 40.59
CA VAL A 384 4.30 0.77 39.12
C VAL A 384 5.47 1.54 38.49
N ARG A 385 5.77 2.74 38.99
CA ARG A 385 6.89 3.58 38.54
C ARG A 385 8.27 2.88 38.57
N ILE A 386 8.50 2.00 39.55
CA ILE A 386 9.76 1.25 39.68
C ILE A 386 9.80 0.11 38.66
N ARG A 387 8.63 -0.44 38.32
CA ARG A 387 8.44 -1.55 37.40
C ARG A 387 8.36 -1.12 35.93
N GLN A 388 8.35 0.18 35.63
CA GLN A 388 8.23 0.69 34.26
C GLN A 388 9.53 0.63 33.47
N THR A 389 10.66 0.94 34.11
CA THR A 389 11.99 0.90 33.47
C THR A 389 12.72 -0.37 33.85
N LEU A 390 13.44 -0.95 32.89
CA LEU A 390 14.16 -2.19 33.10
C LEU A 390 15.26 -2.03 34.17
N SER A 391 16.08 -0.97 34.11
CA SER A 391 17.11 -0.74 35.13
C SER A 391 16.53 -0.55 36.52
N SER A 392 15.50 0.27 36.69
CA SER A 392 14.93 0.50 38.03
C SER A 392 14.34 -0.77 38.62
N PHE A 393 13.76 -1.63 37.77
CA PHE A 393 13.18 -2.88 38.23
C PHE A 393 14.25 -3.90 38.60
N VAL A 394 15.30 -4.06 37.78
CA VAL A 394 16.42 -4.96 38.05
C VAL A 394 17.18 -4.52 39.32
N ASP A 395 17.47 -3.23 39.46
CA ASP A 395 18.12 -2.69 40.66
C ASP A 395 17.28 -2.93 41.92
N ALA A 396 15.95 -2.85 41.82
CA ALA A 396 15.05 -3.13 42.92
C ALA A 396 14.97 -4.63 43.27
N ILE A 397 14.98 -5.52 42.27
CA ILE A 397 15.05 -6.97 42.48
C ILE A 397 16.34 -7.34 43.20
N GLU A 398 17.48 -6.80 42.75
CA GLU A 398 18.79 -7.02 43.38
C GLU A 398 18.78 -6.55 44.84
N LYS A 399 18.22 -5.37 45.11
CA LYS A 399 18.08 -4.85 46.46
C LYS A 399 17.25 -5.77 47.36
N ILE A 400 16.10 -6.25 46.89
CA ILE A 400 15.24 -7.17 47.65
C ILE A 400 15.98 -8.49 47.92
N LEU A 401 16.70 -9.03 46.92
CA LEU A 401 17.49 -10.24 47.07
C LEU A 401 18.54 -10.10 48.20
N VAL A 402 19.29 -9.00 48.20
CA VAL A 402 20.31 -8.73 49.23
C VAL A 402 19.69 -8.55 50.62
N GLU A 403 18.58 -7.80 50.72
CA GLU A 403 17.88 -7.58 52.01
C GLU A 403 17.32 -8.88 52.59
N GLN A 404 16.74 -9.75 51.76
CA GLN A 404 16.21 -11.04 52.20
C GLN A 404 17.34 -12.01 52.56
N MET A 405 18.43 -12.07 51.79
CA MET A 405 19.59 -12.90 52.13
C MET A 405 20.22 -12.48 53.47
N CYS A 406 20.34 -11.18 53.73
CA CYS A 406 20.80 -10.68 55.02
C CYS A 406 19.86 -11.08 56.16
N SER A 407 18.54 -11.08 55.93
CA SER A 407 17.55 -11.41 56.95
C SER A 407 17.56 -12.90 57.33
N GLU A 408 17.75 -13.81 56.38
CA GLU A 408 17.89 -15.25 56.67
C GLU A 408 19.16 -15.57 57.47
N ILE A 409 20.29 -14.91 57.15
CA ILE A 409 21.56 -15.11 57.87
C ILE A 409 21.46 -14.65 59.35
N HIS A 410 20.68 -13.60 59.63
CA HIS A 410 20.48 -13.11 61.00
C HIS A 410 19.38 -13.88 61.76
N GLY A 411 18.44 -14.52 61.05
CA GLY A 411 17.46 -15.45 61.63
C GLY A 411 18.12 -16.70 62.21
N ASP A 412 19.04 -17.32 61.47
CA ASP A 412 19.77 -18.52 61.92
C ASP A 412 20.72 -18.26 63.11
N ALA A 413 21.22 -17.02 63.27
CA ALA A 413 22.04 -16.64 64.42
C ALA A 413 21.23 -16.39 65.70
N SER A 414 19.90 -16.28 65.59
CA SER A 414 18.99 -16.02 66.71
C SER A 414 18.41 -17.30 67.34
N GLU A 415 18.62 -18.45 66.69
CA GLU A 415 18.15 -19.77 67.14
C GLU A 415 19.27 -20.70 67.68
N GLN A 416 20.45 -20.15 68.00
CA GLN A 416 21.52 -20.88 68.70
C GLN A 416 21.66 -20.51 70.18
#